data_AF-A0A225DKG5-F1
#
_entry.id   AF-A0A225DKG5-F1
#
_cell.length_a   1.000
_cell.length_b   1.000
_cell.length_c   1.000
_cell.angle_alpha   90.00
_cell.angle_beta   90.00
_cell.angle_gamma   90.00
#
_symmetry.space_group_name_H-M   'P 1'
#
loop_
_entity.id
_entity.type
_entity.pdbx_description
1 polymer ?
#
loop_
_entity_poly.entity_id
_entity_poly.type
_entity_poly.pdbx_seq_one_letter_code
_entity_poly.pdbx_strand_id
1 'polypeptide(L)'
;MCPIDGYFDIPFAVGGDLNTIPDATQPSGTVSYEQGYPVGYSTPVGSGGFNVPRTSINQVLNDITTAIQAYQQFGTPPFITTTMNGGTPFSYGQYARVLSAGVVYQSLVGSNTDTRPPRSGWSSTPSRRSKRPRPSPARRTRSRPATTGISPSAPTPAP
;
A
#
# COMPACT_ATOMS: atom_id res chain seq x y z
N MET A 1 25.75 10.77 -8.89
CA MET A 1 24.76 10.48 -9.95
C MET A 1 23.92 9.29 -9.52
N CYS A 2 22.60 9.37 -9.65
CA CYS A 2 21.77 8.16 -9.60
C CYS A 2 22.03 7.35 -10.88
N PRO A 3 22.16 6.00 -10.81
CA PRO A 3 22.48 5.18 -11.99
C PRO A 3 21.40 5.18 -13.07
N ILE A 4 20.18 5.58 -12.70
CA ILE A 4 19.01 5.75 -13.58
C ILE A 4 18.40 7.12 -13.24
N ASP A 5 17.92 7.86 -14.23
CA ASP A 5 17.15 9.09 -13.99
C ASP A 5 15.76 8.73 -13.45
N GLY A 6 15.72 8.39 -12.16
CA GLY A 6 14.55 8.47 -11.28
C GLY A 6 13.62 7.26 -11.21
N TYR A 7 13.42 6.50 -12.29
CA TYR A 7 12.30 5.55 -12.36
C TYR A 7 12.52 4.41 -13.37
N PHE A 8 12.15 3.17 -13.02
CA PHE A 8 12.00 2.10 -14.01
C PHE A 8 10.71 2.33 -14.78
N ASP A 9 10.77 2.99 -15.93
CA ASP A 9 9.61 3.19 -16.81
C ASP A 9 9.18 1.90 -17.51
N ILE A 10 10.15 1.09 -17.91
CA ILE A 10 9.95 -0.21 -18.51
C ILE A 10 10.71 -1.24 -17.65
N PRO A 11 10.01 -2.16 -16.96
CA PRO A 11 10.68 -3.27 -16.28
C PRO A 11 11.47 -4.12 -17.28
N PHE A 12 12.60 -4.64 -16.83
CA PHE A 12 13.51 -5.39 -17.69
C PHE A 12 12.79 -6.60 -18.31
N ALA A 13 12.97 -6.81 -19.61
CA ALA A 13 12.37 -7.93 -20.35
C ALA A 13 10.84 -8.07 -20.24
N VAL A 14 10.09 -7.00 -19.91
CA VAL A 14 8.61 -7.06 -19.77
C VAL A 14 7.89 -7.51 -21.05
N GLY A 15 8.47 -7.24 -22.22
CA GLY A 15 7.97 -7.72 -23.52
C GLY A 15 8.75 -8.91 -24.09
N GLY A 16 9.64 -9.52 -23.31
CA GLY A 16 10.49 -10.63 -23.73
C GLY A 16 10.07 -11.98 -23.16
N ASP A 17 10.88 -13.00 -23.42
CA ASP A 17 10.66 -14.33 -22.86
C ASP A 17 11.03 -14.37 -21.38
N LEU A 18 10.07 -14.79 -20.57
CA LEU A 18 10.16 -14.96 -19.13
C LEU A 18 9.96 -16.43 -18.78
N ASN A 19 10.52 -16.88 -17.65
CA ASN A 19 10.31 -18.22 -17.12
C ASN A 19 10.26 -18.16 -15.59
N THR A 20 9.10 -18.50 -15.02
CA THR A 20 8.89 -18.48 -13.58
C THR A 20 9.96 -19.27 -12.85
N ILE A 21 10.57 -18.64 -11.84
CA ILE A 21 11.58 -19.27 -10.98
C ILE A 21 10.87 -19.72 -9.69
N PRO A 22 10.99 -21.00 -9.30
CA PRO A 22 10.46 -21.48 -8.04
C PRO A 22 11.17 -20.82 -6.85
N ASP A 23 10.43 -20.58 -5.76
CA ASP A 23 11.04 -20.09 -4.52
C ASP A 23 11.94 -21.16 -3.90
N ALA A 24 11.38 -22.34 -3.69
CA ALA A 24 12.05 -23.44 -3.02
C ALA A 24 13.16 -24.08 -3.88
N THR A 25 14.15 -24.63 -3.19
CA THR A 25 15.20 -25.48 -3.78
C THR A 25 14.58 -26.58 -4.65
N GLN A 26 15.10 -26.73 -5.87
CA GLN A 26 14.63 -27.74 -6.81
C GLN A 26 15.46 -29.03 -6.73
N PRO A 27 14.85 -30.22 -6.58
CA PRO A 27 15.58 -31.50 -6.58
C PRO A 27 16.36 -31.77 -7.87
N SER A 28 15.95 -31.16 -8.98
CA SER A 28 16.64 -31.20 -10.28
C SER A 28 17.97 -30.44 -10.29
N GLY A 29 18.29 -29.66 -9.26
CA GLY A 29 19.47 -28.78 -9.24
C GLY A 29 19.34 -27.53 -10.13
N THR A 30 18.13 -27.24 -10.62
CA THR A 30 17.85 -26.05 -11.42
C THR A 30 17.70 -24.80 -10.54
N VAL A 31 17.79 -23.63 -11.18
CA VAL A 31 17.65 -22.33 -10.52
C VAL A 31 16.37 -22.20 -9.67
N SER A 32 16.51 -21.58 -8.50
CA SER A 32 15.44 -21.19 -7.58
C SER A 32 15.78 -19.88 -6.87
N TYR A 33 14.82 -19.20 -6.24
CA TYR A 33 15.14 -18.01 -5.45
C TYR A 33 15.97 -18.32 -4.20
N GLU A 34 15.73 -19.47 -3.55
CA GLU A 34 16.48 -19.90 -2.38
C GLU A 34 17.96 -20.16 -2.68
N GLN A 35 18.28 -20.79 -3.82
CA GLN A 35 19.65 -21.22 -4.13
C GLN A 35 20.34 -20.43 -5.25
N GLY A 36 19.62 -19.56 -5.95
CA GLY A 36 20.14 -18.94 -7.18
C GLY A 36 20.48 -19.98 -8.23
N TYR A 37 21.64 -19.86 -8.87
CA TYR A 37 22.20 -20.86 -9.79
C TYR A 37 23.16 -21.80 -9.04
N PRO A 38 22.77 -23.07 -8.78
CA PRO A 38 23.62 -24.01 -8.05
C PRO A 38 24.85 -24.46 -8.84
N VAL A 39 25.71 -25.28 -8.23
CA VAL A 39 26.99 -25.77 -8.81
C VAL A 39 26.86 -26.46 -10.18
N GLY A 40 25.67 -26.96 -10.53
CA GLY A 40 25.41 -27.49 -11.87
C GLY A 40 25.65 -26.46 -12.98
N TYR A 41 25.47 -25.16 -12.70
CA TYR A 41 25.69 -24.06 -13.64
C TYR A 41 27.15 -23.58 -13.73
N SER A 42 28.02 -24.04 -12.83
CA SER A 42 29.49 -23.85 -12.93
C SER A 42 30.20 -25.12 -13.43
N THR A 43 29.47 -26.23 -13.57
CA THR A 43 29.97 -27.46 -14.17
C THR A 43 29.96 -27.34 -15.69
N PRO A 44 31.02 -27.75 -16.42
CA PRO A 44 30.99 -27.75 -17.88
C PRO A 44 29.83 -28.58 -18.43
N VAL A 45 29.17 -28.08 -19.48
CA VAL A 45 28.03 -28.78 -20.11
C VAL A 45 28.45 -30.15 -20.66
N GLY A 46 29.66 -30.26 -21.20
CA GLY A 46 30.23 -31.53 -21.65
C GLY A 46 30.43 -32.56 -20.53
N SER A 47 30.37 -32.13 -19.27
CA SER A 47 30.47 -32.96 -18.07
C SER A 47 29.12 -33.11 -17.35
N GLY A 48 28.00 -32.79 -18.01
CA GLY A 48 26.65 -32.87 -17.44
C GLY A 48 26.18 -31.62 -16.69
N GLY A 49 26.89 -30.49 -16.83
CA GLY A 49 26.45 -29.20 -16.29
C GLY A 49 25.32 -28.54 -17.07
N PHE A 50 24.80 -27.43 -16.53
CA PHE A 50 23.69 -26.67 -17.09
C PHE A 50 24.18 -25.36 -17.73
N ASN A 51 23.56 -24.99 -18.86
CA ASN A 51 23.66 -23.63 -19.37
C ASN A 51 22.82 -22.68 -18.52
N VAL A 52 23.32 -21.46 -18.28
CA VAL A 52 22.52 -20.41 -17.64
C VAL A 52 21.41 -19.96 -18.61
N PRO A 53 20.12 -20.18 -18.31
CA PRO A 53 19.05 -19.87 -19.26
C PRO A 53 18.81 -18.37 -19.33
N ARG A 54 18.72 -17.82 -20.55
CA ARG A 54 18.36 -16.41 -20.79
C ARG A 54 17.05 -16.04 -20.10
N THR A 55 16.03 -16.90 -20.22
CA THR A 55 14.69 -16.66 -19.67
C THR A 55 14.69 -16.56 -18.15
N SER A 56 15.56 -17.31 -17.47
CA SER A 56 15.71 -17.25 -16.02
C SER A 56 16.40 -15.96 -15.56
N ILE A 57 17.44 -15.49 -16.27
CA ILE A 57 18.04 -14.17 -16.01
C ILE A 57 17.00 -13.07 -16.23
N ASN A 58 16.26 -13.13 -17.35
CA ASN A 58 15.20 -12.18 -17.65
C ASN A 58 14.14 -12.14 -16.56
N GLN A 59 13.69 -13.30 -16.07
CA GLN A 59 12.70 -13.37 -14.99
C GLN A 59 13.20 -12.68 -13.72
N VAL A 60 14.40 -13.01 -13.25
CA VAL A 60 14.94 -12.42 -11.99
C VAL A 60 15.06 -10.90 -12.12
N LEU A 61 15.56 -10.41 -13.26
CA LEU A 61 15.66 -8.97 -13.49
C LEU A 61 14.29 -8.31 -13.66
N ASN A 62 13.33 -8.97 -14.30
CA ASN A 62 11.97 -8.50 -14.43
C ASN A 62 11.29 -8.37 -13.06
N ASP A 63 11.41 -9.38 -12.20
CA ASP A 63 10.81 -9.39 -10.86
C ASP A 63 11.40 -8.27 -10.00
N ILE A 64 12.72 -8.07 -10.01
CA ILE A 64 13.39 -6.99 -9.29
C ILE A 64 12.94 -5.61 -9.80
N THR A 65 13.01 -5.38 -11.12
CA THR A 65 12.68 -4.06 -11.69
C THR A 65 11.21 -3.73 -11.57
N THR A 66 10.31 -4.72 -11.66
CA THR A 66 8.87 -4.55 -11.41
C THR A 66 8.60 -4.24 -9.94
N ALA A 67 9.26 -4.93 -9.00
CA ALA A 67 9.13 -4.63 -7.58
C ALA A 67 9.58 -3.19 -7.26
N ILE A 68 10.75 -2.78 -7.77
CA ILE A 68 11.26 -1.41 -7.57
C ILE A 68 10.32 -0.38 -8.22
N GLN A 69 9.83 -0.64 -9.43
CA GLN A 69 8.85 0.23 -10.09
C GLN A 69 7.61 0.42 -9.20
N ALA A 70 7.07 -0.65 -8.63
CA ALA A 70 5.94 -0.56 -7.71
C ALA A 70 6.26 0.28 -6.46
N TYR A 71 7.46 0.13 -5.87
CA TYR A 71 7.89 1.00 -4.77
C TYR A 71 8.00 2.47 -5.18
N GLN A 72 8.50 2.76 -6.38
CA GLN A 72 8.62 4.13 -6.90
C GLN A 72 7.24 4.77 -7.16
N GLN A 73 6.26 3.99 -7.65
CA GLN A 73 4.90 4.47 -7.94
C GLN A 73 4.04 4.65 -6.68
N PHE A 74 4.05 3.66 -5.79
CA PHE A 74 3.12 3.61 -4.66
C PHE A 74 3.73 4.05 -3.34
N GLY A 75 5.06 4.04 -3.22
CA GLY A 75 5.79 4.41 -2.00
C GLY A 75 5.53 3.51 -0.80
N THR A 76 4.74 2.44 -0.94
CA THR A 76 4.37 1.51 0.13
C THR A 76 4.21 0.10 -0.44
N PRO A 77 4.88 -0.92 0.14
CA PRO A 77 4.79 -2.29 -0.34
C PRO A 77 3.40 -2.90 -0.12
N PRO A 78 3.01 -3.90 -0.92
CA PRO A 78 1.83 -4.70 -0.62
C PRO A 78 1.98 -5.44 0.72
N PHE A 79 0.85 -5.68 1.39
CA PHE A 79 0.82 -6.55 2.57
C PHE A 79 1.22 -7.99 2.22
N ILE A 80 2.09 -8.57 3.03
CA ILE A 80 2.62 -9.93 2.91
C ILE A 80 1.65 -10.85 3.63
N THR A 81 0.95 -11.67 2.85
CA THR A 81 0.05 -12.68 3.41
C THR A 81 0.84 -13.83 4.03
N THR A 82 0.20 -14.58 4.94
CA THR A 82 0.76 -15.81 5.50
C THR A 82 1.20 -16.79 4.41
N THR A 83 0.45 -16.91 3.31
CA THR A 83 0.80 -17.77 2.18
C THR A 83 2.08 -17.30 1.48
N MET A 84 2.25 -15.99 1.29
CA MET A 84 3.46 -15.42 0.68
C MET A 84 4.70 -15.62 1.56
N ASN A 85 4.54 -15.75 2.87
CA ASN A 85 5.63 -15.99 3.82
C ASN A 85 5.70 -17.46 4.26
N GLY A 86 5.57 -18.38 3.31
CA GLY A 86 5.78 -19.82 3.54
C GLY A 86 4.81 -20.45 4.54
N GLY A 87 3.61 -19.92 4.70
CA GLY A 87 2.61 -20.41 5.65
C GLY A 87 2.75 -19.85 7.07
N THR A 88 3.73 -18.98 7.34
CA THR A 88 3.92 -18.32 8.64
C THR A 88 3.54 -16.85 8.55
N PRO A 89 2.77 -16.27 9.49
CA PRO A 89 2.51 -14.84 9.49
C PRO A 89 3.80 -14.01 9.51
N PHE A 90 3.91 -13.04 8.62
CA PHE A 90 5.07 -12.14 8.61
C PHE A 90 5.04 -11.22 9.83
N SER A 91 6.20 -11.00 10.45
CA SER A 91 6.34 -10.16 11.64
C SER A 91 6.72 -8.73 11.24
N TYR A 92 5.77 -7.82 11.31
CA TYR A 92 5.99 -6.41 11.00
C TYR A 92 6.55 -5.65 12.21
N GLY A 93 7.62 -4.88 11.97
CA GLY A 93 8.11 -3.90 12.95
C GLY A 93 7.09 -2.78 13.21
N GLN A 94 7.22 -2.10 14.35
CA GLN A 94 6.44 -0.90 14.62
C GLN A 94 6.73 0.14 13.52
N TYR A 95 5.70 0.87 13.10
CA TYR A 95 5.75 1.86 12.01
C TYR A 95 5.97 1.30 10.59
N ALA A 96 6.06 -0.02 10.42
CA ALA A 96 6.05 -0.62 9.08
C ALA A 96 4.78 -0.20 8.32
N ARG A 97 4.94 0.17 7.05
CA ARG A 97 3.82 0.59 6.18
C ARG A 97 3.54 -0.47 5.12
N VAL A 98 2.26 -0.75 4.91
CA VAL A 98 1.79 -1.73 3.92
C VAL A 98 0.55 -1.20 3.19
N LEU A 99 0.39 -1.59 1.94
CA LEU A 99 -0.81 -1.37 1.13
C LEU A 99 -1.66 -2.63 1.19
N SER A 100 -2.91 -2.52 1.63
CA SER A 100 -3.87 -3.62 1.62
C SER A 100 -5.22 -3.10 1.13
N ALA A 101 -5.80 -3.74 0.11
CA ALA A 101 -7.06 -3.33 -0.51
C ALA A 101 -7.14 -1.83 -0.86
N GLY A 102 -6.03 -1.25 -1.33
CA GLY A 102 -5.95 0.18 -1.71
C GLY A 102 -5.80 1.15 -0.54
N VAL A 103 -5.69 0.68 0.70
CA VAL A 103 -5.49 1.50 1.89
C VAL A 103 -4.08 1.28 2.44
N VAL A 104 -3.40 2.37 2.77
CA VAL A 104 -2.10 2.32 3.45
C VAL A 104 -2.34 2.15 4.94
N TYR A 105 -1.76 1.11 5.51
CA TYR A 105 -1.75 0.84 6.94
C TYR A 105 -0.35 1.01 7.50
N GLN A 106 -0.26 1.51 8.72
CA GLN A 106 0.95 1.59 9.51
C GLN A 106 0.82 0.69 10.74
N SER A 107 1.81 -0.16 10.99
CA SER A 107 1.84 -0.99 12.20
C SER A 107 2.02 -0.12 13.44
N LEU A 108 1.19 -0.37 14.45
CA LEU A 108 1.18 0.36 15.73
C LEU A 108 2.05 -0.32 16.80
N VAL A 109 2.36 -1.60 16.61
CA VAL A 109 3.09 -2.42 17.58
C VAL A 109 4.31 -3.07 16.93
N GLY A 110 5.32 -3.38 17.74
CA GLY A 110 6.43 -4.24 17.31
C GLY A 110 5.98 -5.69 17.14
N SER A 111 6.66 -6.43 16.26
CA SER A 111 6.39 -7.84 15.97
C SER A 111 4.92 -8.15 15.65
N ASN A 112 4.28 -7.27 14.87
CA ASN A 112 2.88 -7.41 14.49
C ASN A 112 2.72 -8.56 13.47
N THR A 113 2.04 -9.63 13.88
CA THR A 113 1.78 -10.84 13.07
C THR A 113 0.32 -10.96 12.62
N ASP A 114 -0.44 -9.87 12.66
CA ASP A 114 -1.82 -9.85 12.17
C ASP A 114 -1.88 -10.30 10.70
N THR A 115 -2.68 -11.33 10.42
CA THR A 115 -2.77 -11.95 9.09
C THR A 115 -3.54 -11.12 8.06
N ARG A 116 -4.13 -9.99 8.47
CA ARG A 116 -4.72 -8.97 7.60
C ARG A 116 -4.93 -7.63 8.35
N PRO A 117 -4.70 -6.48 7.70
CA PRO A 117 -5.29 -5.20 8.10
C PRO A 117 -6.76 -5.09 7.62
N PRO A 118 -7.63 -4.28 8.26
CA PRO A 118 -7.41 -3.59 9.53
C PRO A 118 -7.61 -4.52 10.74
N ARG A 119 -6.80 -4.32 11.78
CA ARG A 119 -6.91 -4.91 13.12
C ARG A 119 -6.32 -3.95 14.15
N SER A 120 -6.39 -4.28 15.44
CA SER A 120 -5.88 -3.42 16.52
C SER A 120 -4.39 -3.08 16.40
N GLY A 121 -3.60 -3.92 15.72
CA GLY A 121 -2.18 -3.64 15.44
C GLY A 121 -1.93 -2.64 14.31
N TRP A 122 -2.96 -2.14 13.61
CA TRP A 122 -2.83 -1.32 12.41
C TRP A 122 -3.60 0.00 12.49
N SER A 123 -2.98 1.08 12.03
CA SER A 123 -3.63 2.37 11.78
C SER A 123 -3.71 2.65 10.29
N SER A 124 -4.90 2.93 9.77
CA SER A 124 -5.05 3.38 8.39
C SER A 124 -4.54 4.82 8.25
N THR A 125 -3.62 5.07 7.33
CA THR A 125 -3.31 6.44 6.92
C THR A 125 -4.53 6.97 6.15
N PRO A 126 -5.22 8.03 6.62
CA PRO A 126 -6.38 8.52 5.91
C PRO A 126 -5.95 9.04 4.54
N SER A 127 -6.47 8.43 3.45
CA SER A 127 -6.57 9.19 2.21
C SER A 127 -7.49 10.36 2.51
N ARG A 128 -7.07 11.56 2.14
CA ARG A 128 -7.69 12.82 2.54
C ARG A 128 -9.17 12.78 2.15
N ARG A 129 -10.06 12.41 3.08
CA ARG A 129 -11.50 12.51 2.89
C ARG A 129 -11.73 13.98 2.59
N SER A 130 -12.18 14.30 1.38
CA SER A 130 -12.52 15.67 1.02
C SER A 130 -13.40 16.20 2.14
N LYS A 131 -12.89 17.21 2.87
CA LYS A 131 -13.69 17.90 3.89
C LYS A 131 -14.90 18.42 3.13
N ARG A 132 -16.05 17.76 3.24
CA ARG A 132 -17.32 18.38 2.87
C ARG A 132 -17.31 19.75 3.56
N PRO A 133 -17.46 20.86 2.83
CA PRO A 133 -17.50 22.17 3.47
C PRO A 133 -18.55 22.12 4.58
N ARG A 134 -18.18 22.53 5.79
CA ARG A 134 -19.16 22.76 6.85
C ARG A 134 -20.23 23.67 6.26
N PRO A 135 -21.54 23.36 6.34
CA PRO A 135 -22.54 24.33 5.95
C PRO A 135 -22.35 25.57 6.83
N SER A 136 -22.18 26.72 6.18
CA SER A 136 -22.09 28.02 6.88
C SER A 136 -23.27 28.15 7.84
N PRO A 137 -23.06 28.68 9.06
CA PRO A 137 -24.17 28.90 9.97
C PRO A 137 -25.16 29.85 9.29
N ALA A 138 -26.39 29.38 9.09
CA ALA A 138 -27.46 30.16 8.52
C ALA A 138 -27.58 31.47 9.31
N ARG A 139 -27.43 32.59 8.60
CA ARG A 139 -27.61 33.95 9.12
C ARG A 139 -29.01 34.04 9.71
N ARG A 140 -29.09 33.93 11.04
CA ARG A 140 -30.31 34.03 11.83
C ARG A 140 -30.87 35.44 11.65
N THR A 141 -31.79 35.63 10.72
CA THR A 141 -32.56 36.86 10.58
C THR A 141 -33.41 36.99 11.85
N ARG A 142 -32.98 37.89 12.74
CA ARG A 142 -33.80 38.32 13.87
C ARG A 142 -35.00 39.06 13.30
N SER A 143 -36.18 38.45 13.34
CA SER A 143 -37.45 39.15 13.22
C SER A 143 -37.58 40.13 14.40
N ARG A 144 -37.69 41.43 14.10
CA ARG A 144 -38.09 42.47 15.06
C ARG A 144 -39.53 42.20 15.50
N PRO A 145 -39.86 42.21 16.80
CA PRO A 145 -41.26 42.27 17.22
C PRO A 145 -41.81 43.67 16.95
N ALA A 146 -43.03 43.74 16.42
CA ALA A 146 -43.77 44.98 16.21
C ALA A 146 -44.29 45.50 17.56
N THR A 147 -43.97 46.76 17.87
CA THR A 147 -44.55 47.52 18.98
C THR A 147 -45.93 48.02 18.57
N THR A 148 -46.97 47.61 19.30
CA THR A 148 -48.31 48.21 19.28
C THR A 148 -48.71 48.24 20.75
N GLY A 149 -48.75 49.37 21.46
CA GLY A 149 -49.49 50.59 21.15
C GLY A 149 -50.51 50.74 22.28
N ILE A 150 -50.05 51.18 23.46
CA ILE A 150 -50.91 51.49 24.61
C ILE A 150 -51.60 52.83 24.32
N SER A 151 -52.93 52.84 24.29
CA SER A 151 -53.74 54.06 24.25
C SER A 151 -54.30 54.33 25.65
N PRO A 152 -54.29 55.58 26.15
CA PRO A 152 -54.52 55.91 27.56
C PRO A 152 -56.02 55.95 27.94
N SER A 153 -56.30 55.55 29.18
CA SER A 153 -57.60 55.55 29.83
C SER A 153 -58.20 56.95 30.01
N ALA A 154 -59.49 57.10 29.71
CA ALA A 154 -60.27 58.30 29.99
C ALA A 154 -60.70 58.36 31.48
N PRO A 155 -60.84 59.56 32.08
CA PRO A 155 -61.18 59.71 33.50
C PRO A 155 -62.68 59.57 33.80
N THR A 156 -62.96 58.97 34.96
CA THR A 156 -64.26 58.73 35.61
C THR A 156 -64.99 60.04 35.97
N PRO A 157 -66.33 60.14 35.82
CA PRO A 157 -67.11 61.24 36.38
C PRO A 157 -67.54 60.93 37.83
N ALA A 158 -67.55 61.95 38.68
CA ALA A 158 -68.13 61.95 40.02
C ALA A 158 -68.97 63.24 40.20
N PRO A 159 -69.89 63.27 41.18
CA PRO A 159 -71.35 63.45 41.03
C PRO A 159 -71.83 64.81 40.50
#